data_AF-A0A2E6NKW9-F1
#
_entry.id   AF-A0A2E6NKW9-F1
#
_cell.length_a   1.000
_cell.length_b   1.000
_cell.length_c   1.000
_cell.angle_alpha   90.00
_cell.angle_beta   90.00
_cell.angle_gamma   90.00
#
_symmetry.space_group_name_H-M   'P 1'
#
loop_
_entity.id
_entity.type
_entity.pdbx_description
1 polymer ?
#
loop_
_entity_poly.entity_id
_entity_poly.type
_entity_poly.pdbx_seq_one_letter_code
_entity_poly.pdbx_strand_id
1 'polypeptide(L)'
;MKTVVARLPRSKTYDREPDMALNDLIKLEGELLSAEGKVTSVILDETGGTITGKINVSIYGLVYVNYNLSKNPETAGQGGMVGNASAIDDDGVSNTAALHGVWKRTGHQMKIYCMDDISDGMIHLAVVSIDFRADSIKVDFSRIAS
;
A
#
# COMPACT_ATOMS: atom_id res chain seq x y z
N MET A 1 7.10 -24.48 -66.23
CA MET A 1 6.84 -24.25 -64.79
C MET A 1 7.59 -23.01 -64.35
N LYS A 2 6.90 -21.96 -63.88
CA LYS A 2 7.52 -20.76 -63.30
C LYS A 2 7.50 -20.90 -61.77
N THR A 3 8.67 -20.92 -61.15
CA THR A 3 8.78 -20.89 -59.68
C THR A 3 8.67 -19.43 -59.23
N VAL A 4 7.62 -19.11 -58.48
CA VAL A 4 7.44 -17.80 -57.81
C VAL A 4 8.14 -17.87 -56.46
N VAL A 5 9.16 -17.03 -56.25
CA VAL A 5 9.79 -16.87 -54.93
C VAL A 5 9.05 -15.74 -54.20
N ALA A 6 8.28 -16.10 -53.17
CA ALA A 6 7.61 -15.12 -52.32
C ALA A 6 8.65 -14.37 -51.46
N ARG A 7 8.74 -13.05 -51.58
CA ARG A 7 9.46 -12.22 -50.60
C ARG A 7 8.57 -12.03 -49.37
N LEU A 8 9.06 -12.46 -48.21
CA LEU A 8 8.47 -12.10 -46.92
C LEU A 8 8.63 -10.59 -46.66
N PRO A 9 7.62 -9.91 -46.09
CA PRO A 9 7.76 -8.50 -45.74
C PRO A 9 8.78 -8.32 -44.61
N ARG A 10 9.62 -7.28 -44.71
CA ARG A 10 10.51 -6.86 -43.61
C ARG A 10 9.68 -6.47 -42.40
N SER A 11 10.09 -6.94 -41.21
CA SER A 11 9.48 -6.54 -39.93
C SER A 11 9.53 -5.03 -39.79
N LYS A 12 8.38 -4.39 -39.55
CA LYS A 12 8.33 -2.99 -39.12
C LYS A 12 9.03 -2.90 -37.76
N THR A 13 10.13 -2.16 -37.69
CA THR A 13 10.68 -1.71 -36.41
C THR A 13 9.70 -0.70 -35.86
N TYR A 14 8.94 -1.07 -34.83
CA TYR A 14 8.27 -0.08 -33.99
C TYR A 14 9.36 0.59 -33.17
N ASP A 15 9.49 1.91 -33.31
CA ASP A 15 10.29 2.71 -32.39
C ASP A 15 9.74 2.45 -30.99
N ARG A 16 10.52 1.78 -30.14
CA ARG A 16 10.15 1.50 -28.76
C ARG A 16 10.18 2.86 -28.06
N GLU A 17 9.06 3.27 -27.47
CA GLU A 17 9.09 4.36 -26.48
C GLU A 17 10.18 4.06 -25.44
N PRO A 18 10.91 5.08 -24.95
CA PRO A 18 11.99 4.87 -23.98
C PRO A 18 11.45 4.04 -22.80
N ASP A 19 12.22 3.06 -22.35
CA ASP A 19 11.82 2.16 -21.26
C ASP A 19 11.55 3.00 -19.99
N MET A 20 10.29 3.33 -19.73
CA MET A 20 9.87 4.02 -18.51
C MET A 20 9.99 3.08 -17.33
N ALA A 21 10.56 3.56 -16.23
CA ALA A 21 10.56 2.85 -14.97
C ALA A 21 9.33 3.22 -14.14
N LEU A 22 8.92 2.35 -13.20
CA LEU A 22 7.70 2.59 -12.40
C LEU A 22 7.74 3.89 -11.60
N ASN A 23 8.93 4.32 -11.17
CA ASN A 23 9.18 5.57 -10.47
C ASN A 23 9.05 6.81 -11.38
N ASP A 24 8.99 6.65 -12.71
CA ASP A 24 8.66 7.74 -13.63
C ASP A 24 7.14 8.00 -13.68
N LEU A 25 6.34 6.96 -13.35
CA LEU A 25 4.88 6.97 -13.39
C LEU A 25 4.25 7.31 -12.03
N ILE A 26 4.84 6.82 -10.94
CA ILE A 26 4.40 7.13 -9.57
C ILE A 26 5.40 8.12 -8.97
N LYS A 27 5.03 9.40 -9.00
CA LYS A 27 5.79 10.47 -8.38
C LYS A 27 5.29 10.69 -6.97
N LEU A 28 6.21 10.78 -6.01
CA LEU A 28 5.92 11.13 -4.64
C LEU A 28 6.40 12.56 -4.38
N GLU A 29 5.72 13.27 -3.49
CA GLU A 29 6.25 14.51 -2.95
C GLU A 29 7.59 14.26 -2.23
N GLY A 30 8.42 15.29 -2.11
CA GLY A 30 9.78 15.14 -1.55
C GLY A 30 9.83 14.85 -0.05
N GLU A 31 8.69 14.91 0.64
CA GLU A 31 8.60 14.72 2.08
C GLU A 31 8.27 13.27 2.43
N LEU A 32 9.17 12.61 3.18
CA LEU A 32 8.88 11.34 3.83
C LEU A 32 8.42 11.60 5.25
N LEU A 33 7.19 11.22 5.56
CA LEU A 33 6.63 11.27 6.91
C LEU A 33 6.68 9.90 7.56
N SER A 34 6.90 9.90 8.88
CA SER A 34 6.91 8.69 9.70
C SER A 34 6.01 8.88 10.92
N ALA A 35 5.25 7.84 11.25
CA ALA A 35 4.39 7.79 12.41
C ALA A 35 4.54 6.46 13.16
N GLU A 36 4.40 6.50 14.48
CA GLU A 36 4.51 5.33 15.35
C GLU A 36 3.22 5.10 16.14
N GLY A 37 2.99 3.84 16.45
CA GLY A 37 1.76 3.38 17.07
C GLY A 37 1.88 1.99 17.66
N LYS A 38 0.72 1.47 18.08
CA LYS A 38 0.61 0.13 18.68
C LYS A 38 -0.52 -0.66 18.07
N VAL A 39 -0.30 -1.97 18.01
CA VAL A 39 -1.38 -2.93 17.78
C VAL A 39 -2.25 -2.96 19.04
N THR A 40 -3.56 -2.93 18.85
CA THR A 40 -4.54 -2.99 19.94
C THR A 40 -5.37 -4.27 19.93
N SER A 41 -5.52 -4.91 18.78
CA SER A 41 -6.18 -6.20 18.66
C SER A 41 -5.71 -6.93 17.41
N VAL A 42 -5.69 -8.26 17.50
CA VAL A 42 -5.48 -9.16 16.36
C VAL A 42 -6.53 -10.28 16.47
N ILE A 43 -7.39 -10.36 15.47
CA ILE A 43 -8.41 -11.41 15.35
C ILE A 43 -8.11 -12.16 14.05
N LEU A 44 -7.87 -13.47 14.13
CA LEU A 44 -7.49 -14.29 12.97
C LEU A 44 -8.54 -15.36 12.69
N ASP A 45 -8.67 -15.71 11.42
CA ASP A 45 -9.46 -16.85 10.96
C ASP A 45 -8.73 -17.63 9.84
N GLU A 46 -9.43 -18.60 9.27
CA GLU A 46 -8.90 -19.46 8.20
C GLU A 46 -8.57 -18.66 6.92
N THR A 47 -9.34 -17.61 6.62
CA THR A 47 -9.22 -16.80 5.42
C THR A 47 -8.29 -15.59 5.56
N GLY A 48 -7.99 -15.18 6.80
CA GLY A 48 -7.24 -13.96 7.06
C GLY A 48 -7.36 -13.49 8.51
N GLY A 49 -7.72 -12.22 8.68
CA GLY A 49 -7.95 -11.64 10.00
C GLY A 49 -8.00 -10.11 10.00
N THR A 50 -8.33 -9.54 11.14
CA THR A 50 -8.37 -8.09 11.37
C THR A 50 -7.29 -7.71 12.37
N ILE A 51 -6.49 -6.71 12.03
CA ILE A 51 -5.55 -6.05 12.94
C ILE A 51 -6.07 -4.65 13.19
N THR A 52 -6.20 -4.26 14.45
CA THR A 52 -6.54 -2.88 14.83
C THR A 52 -5.36 -2.23 15.53
N GLY A 53 -5.23 -0.91 15.38
CA GLY A 53 -4.16 -0.18 16.00
C GLY A 53 -4.47 1.29 16.24
N LYS A 54 -3.59 1.94 17.00
CA LYS A 54 -3.60 3.39 17.23
C LYS A 54 -2.25 3.95 16.86
N ILE A 55 -2.22 5.02 16.06
CA ILE A 55 -1.00 5.59 15.48
C ILE A 55 -1.06 7.11 15.66
N ASN A 56 0.00 7.72 16.16
CA ASN A 56 0.07 9.17 16.25
C ASN A 56 0.72 9.72 14.98
N VAL A 57 -0.08 10.36 14.13
CA VAL A 57 0.35 10.91 12.84
C VAL A 57 0.37 12.43 12.95
N SER A 58 1.53 13.05 12.74
CA SER A 58 1.75 14.48 12.99
C SER A 58 0.72 15.42 12.34
N ILE A 59 0.23 15.06 11.16
CA ILE A 59 -0.71 15.88 10.37
C ILE A 59 -2.20 15.54 10.60
N TYR A 60 -2.51 14.47 11.34
CA TYR A 60 -3.90 14.00 11.56
C TYR A 60 -4.22 13.72 13.04
N GLY A 61 -3.24 13.77 13.94
CA GLY A 61 -3.41 13.43 15.34
C GLY A 61 -3.45 11.92 15.60
N LEU A 62 -4.24 11.50 16.59
CA LEU A 62 -4.38 10.09 16.94
C LEU A 62 -5.32 9.36 15.98
N VAL A 63 -4.74 8.53 15.14
CA VAL A 63 -5.43 7.72 14.14
C VAL A 63 -5.77 6.35 14.71
N TYR A 64 -7.01 5.91 14.50
CA TYR A 64 -7.47 4.54 14.73
C TYR A 64 -7.55 3.81 13.40
N VAL A 65 -6.85 2.69 13.26
CA VAL A 65 -6.76 1.93 12.02
C VAL A 65 -7.34 0.53 12.17
N ASN A 66 -7.99 0.05 11.11
CA ASN A 66 -8.42 -1.34 10.95
C ASN A 66 -7.88 -1.89 9.63
N TYR A 67 -7.04 -2.92 9.69
CA TYR A 67 -6.54 -3.65 8.53
C TYR A 67 -7.23 -5.01 8.45
N ASN A 68 -8.11 -5.21 7.47
CA ASN A 68 -8.71 -6.51 7.20
C ASN A 68 -7.89 -7.23 6.14
N LEU A 69 -7.32 -8.35 6.53
CA LEU A 69 -6.40 -9.15 5.75
C LEU A 69 -7.14 -10.31 5.09
N SER A 70 -6.81 -10.59 3.84
CA SER A 70 -7.09 -11.86 3.18
C SER A 70 -5.78 -12.58 2.89
N LYS A 71 -5.77 -13.92 2.97
CA LYS A 71 -4.60 -14.73 2.60
C LYS A 71 -4.58 -14.97 1.09
N ASN A 72 -3.37 -14.96 0.53
CA ASN A 72 -3.15 -15.56 -0.78
C ASN A 72 -3.15 -17.10 -0.62
N PRO A 73 -4.02 -17.84 -1.33
CA PRO A 73 -4.11 -19.30 -1.20
C PRO A 73 -2.87 -20.03 -1.75
N GLU A 74 -2.16 -19.43 -2.70
CA GLU A 74 -1.02 -20.03 -3.39
C GLU A 74 0.33 -19.67 -2.77
N THR A 75 0.37 -18.67 -1.89
CA THR A 75 1.64 -18.19 -1.31
C THR A 75 1.47 -17.83 0.15
N ALA A 76 2.05 -18.66 1.01
CA ALA A 76 2.04 -18.44 2.45
C ALA A 76 2.71 -17.12 2.84
N GLY A 77 2.15 -16.45 3.85
CA GLY A 77 2.73 -15.23 4.40
C GLY A 77 2.54 -13.99 3.54
N GLN A 78 1.63 -13.99 2.57
CA GLN A 78 1.19 -12.78 1.87
C GLN A 78 -0.30 -12.79 1.55
N GLY A 79 -0.83 -11.65 1.14
CA GLY A 79 -2.22 -11.53 0.70
C GLY A 79 -2.69 -10.09 0.53
N GLY A 80 -4.01 -9.91 0.46
CA GLY A 80 -4.64 -8.60 0.27
C GLY A 80 -4.97 -7.92 1.59
N MET A 81 -5.08 -6.59 1.55
CA MET A 81 -5.52 -5.76 2.68
C MET A 81 -6.57 -4.76 2.19
N VAL A 82 -7.71 -4.71 2.88
CA VAL A 82 -8.69 -3.63 2.79
C VAL A 82 -8.93 -3.09 4.19
N GLY A 83 -8.85 -1.79 4.36
CA GLY A 83 -8.89 -1.17 5.68
C GLY A 83 -9.57 0.19 5.68
N ASN A 84 -9.65 0.74 6.89
CA ASN A 84 -10.09 2.10 7.11
C ASN A 84 -9.27 2.74 8.25
N ALA A 85 -9.20 4.06 8.21
CA ALA A 85 -8.66 4.85 9.30
C ALA A 85 -9.62 5.99 9.67
N SER A 86 -9.55 6.44 10.92
CA SER A 86 -10.26 7.63 11.38
C SER A 86 -9.43 8.37 12.41
N ALA A 87 -9.42 9.69 12.34
CA ALA A 87 -8.71 10.58 13.24
C ALA A 87 -9.58 11.80 13.56
N ILE A 88 -9.40 12.33 14.76
CA ILE A 88 -9.96 13.61 15.20
C ILE A 88 -8.79 14.40 15.76
N ASP A 89 -8.47 15.54 15.17
CA ASP A 89 -7.39 16.40 15.64
C ASP A 89 -7.81 17.26 16.85
N ASP A 90 -6.87 18.04 17.38
CA ASP A 90 -7.08 18.88 18.57
C ASP A 90 -8.13 19.98 18.36
N ASP A 91 -8.36 20.37 17.10
CA ASP A 91 -9.39 21.35 16.71
C ASP A 91 -10.76 20.68 16.46
N GLY A 92 -10.84 19.35 16.60
CA GLY A 92 -12.06 18.56 16.41
C GLY A 92 -12.38 18.23 14.96
N VAL A 93 -11.45 18.49 14.03
CA VAL A 93 -11.62 18.14 12.61
C VAL A 93 -11.45 16.63 12.45
N SER A 94 -12.44 16.01 11.82
CA SER A 94 -12.45 14.56 11.56
C SER A 94 -11.90 14.28 10.16
N ASN A 95 -10.93 13.37 10.09
CA ASN A 95 -10.47 12.78 8.83
C ASN A 95 -10.68 11.27 8.81
N THR A 96 -11.03 10.74 7.65
CA THR A 96 -11.20 9.31 7.41
C THR A 96 -10.39 8.88 6.20
N ALA A 97 -10.00 7.60 6.16
CA ALA A 97 -9.30 7.05 5.03
C ALA A 97 -9.86 5.69 4.61
N ALA A 98 -9.93 5.44 3.31
CA ALA A 98 -10.05 4.10 2.74
C ALA A 98 -8.64 3.58 2.43
N LEU A 99 -8.29 2.40 2.94
CA LEU A 99 -6.94 1.83 2.82
C LEU A 99 -6.99 0.58 1.94
N HIS A 100 -6.17 0.55 0.89
CA HIS A 100 -6.12 -0.59 -0.02
C HIS A 100 -4.68 -1.01 -0.27
N GLY A 101 -4.38 -2.29 -0.11
CA GLY A 101 -3.00 -2.74 -0.26
C GLY A 101 -2.81 -4.25 -0.28
N VAL A 102 -1.54 -4.62 -0.18
CA VAL A 102 -1.09 -6.01 -0.05
C VAL A 102 -0.12 -6.13 1.10
N TRP A 103 -0.10 -7.27 1.75
CA TRP A 103 0.78 -7.53 2.88
C TRP A 103 1.70 -8.71 2.61
N LYS A 104 2.86 -8.68 3.26
CA LYS A 104 3.82 -9.78 3.33
C LYS A 104 4.37 -9.89 4.75
N ARG A 105 4.53 -11.10 5.25
CA ARG A 105 5.02 -11.39 6.60
C ARG A 105 6.13 -12.42 6.58
N THR A 106 7.20 -12.13 7.32
CA THR A 106 8.27 -13.08 7.63
C THR A 106 8.40 -13.18 9.15
N GLY A 107 8.12 -14.36 9.72
CA GLY A 107 8.09 -14.53 11.17
C GLY A 107 7.06 -13.59 11.84
N HIS A 108 7.49 -12.84 12.85
CA HIS A 108 6.64 -11.89 13.59
C HIS A 108 6.63 -10.47 12.97
N GLN A 109 7.27 -10.27 11.82
CA GLN A 109 7.35 -8.98 11.14
C GLN A 109 6.51 -8.97 9.87
N MET A 110 5.56 -8.04 9.79
CA MET A 110 4.70 -7.83 8.63
C MET A 110 4.96 -6.46 8.02
N LYS A 111 4.90 -6.39 6.69
CA LYS A 111 4.76 -5.15 5.94
C LYS A 111 3.45 -5.13 5.17
N ILE A 112 2.78 -3.99 5.16
CA ILE A 112 1.64 -3.70 4.29
C ILE A 112 2.06 -2.55 3.38
N TYR A 113 1.89 -2.72 2.08
CA TYR A 113 2.09 -1.69 1.07
C TYR A 113 0.71 -1.21 0.65
N CYS A 114 0.34 0.03 0.98
CA CYS A 114 -1.01 0.53 0.80
C CYS A 114 -1.07 1.92 0.14
N MET A 115 -2.15 2.13 -0.60
CA MET A 115 -2.59 3.44 -1.06
C MET A 115 -3.77 3.86 -0.18
N ASP A 116 -3.67 5.06 0.35
CA ASP A 116 -4.63 5.59 1.32
C ASP A 116 -5.34 6.78 0.69
N ASP A 117 -6.66 6.66 0.52
CA ASP A 117 -7.54 7.72 0.01
C ASP A 117 -8.15 8.46 1.19
N ILE A 118 -7.67 9.66 1.45
CA ILE A 118 -8.00 10.46 2.63
C ILE A 118 -9.13 11.44 2.30
N SER A 119 -10.05 11.66 3.25
CA SER A 119 -11.20 12.56 3.09
C SER A 119 -10.85 14.03 2.83
N ASP A 120 -9.61 14.45 3.03
CA ASP A 120 -9.10 15.79 2.72
C ASP A 120 -8.69 15.94 1.24
N GLY A 121 -8.86 14.89 0.43
CA GLY A 121 -8.52 14.84 -0.99
C GLY A 121 -7.08 14.41 -1.28
N MET A 122 -6.28 14.09 -0.25
CA MET A 122 -4.92 13.59 -0.43
C MET A 122 -4.92 12.08 -0.65
N ILE A 123 -4.01 11.62 -1.52
CA ILE A 123 -3.70 10.21 -1.69
C ILE A 123 -2.28 9.97 -1.18
N HIS A 124 -2.13 9.09 -0.21
CA HIS A 124 -0.82 8.69 0.31
C HIS A 124 -0.42 7.32 -0.22
N LEU A 125 0.86 7.16 -0.53
CA LEU A 125 1.49 5.85 -0.61
C LEU A 125 2.18 5.57 0.71
N ALA A 126 1.77 4.49 1.39
CA ALA A 126 2.23 4.15 2.72
C ALA A 126 2.81 2.73 2.78
N VAL A 127 3.81 2.57 3.64
CA VAL A 127 4.37 1.29 4.05
C VAL A 127 4.18 1.16 5.55
N VAL A 128 3.28 0.26 5.94
CA VAL A 128 3.04 -0.09 7.34
C VAL A 128 3.96 -1.23 7.71
N SER A 129 4.74 -1.08 8.76
CA SER A 129 5.56 -2.14 9.38
C SER A 129 4.98 -2.50 10.74
N ILE A 130 4.67 -3.78 10.94
CA ILE A 130 4.10 -4.31 12.19
C ILE A 130 5.07 -5.33 12.78
N ASP A 131 5.39 -5.17 14.06
CA ASP A 131 6.08 -6.18 14.86
C ASP A 131 5.10 -6.76 15.88
N PHE A 132 4.66 -8.00 15.66
CA PHE A 132 3.71 -8.69 16.53
C PHE A 132 4.30 -9.13 17.87
N ARG A 133 5.62 -9.10 18.04
CA ARG A 133 6.26 -9.41 19.32
C ARG A 133 6.31 -8.16 20.21
N ALA A 134 6.49 -7.00 19.59
CA ALA A 134 6.56 -5.71 20.29
C ALA A 134 5.20 -4.98 20.36
N ASP A 135 4.16 -5.53 19.73
CA ASP A 135 2.87 -4.87 19.50
C ASP A 135 3.02 -3.46 18.90
N SER A 136 4.00 -3.27 18.01
CA SER A 136 4.32 -1.97 17.44
C SER A 136 3.87 -1.84 15.98
N ILE A 137 3.47 -0.63 15.62
CA ILE A 137 3.16 -0.22 14.26
C ILE A 137 4.01 0.99 13.91
N LYS A 138 4.66 0.96 12.76
CA LYS A 138 5.28 2.14 12.13
C LYS A 138 4.67 2.34 10.76
N VAL A 139 4.36 3.58 10.40
CA VAL A 139 3.91 3.94 9.06
C VAL A 139 4.87 4.94 8.47
N ASP A 140 5.45 4.59 7.34
CA ASP A 140 6.26 5.50 6.51
C ASP A 140 5.44 5.83 5.27
N PHE A 141 5.23 7.11 4.98
CA PHE A 141 4.32 7.51 3.90
C PHE A 141 4.73 8.83 3.25
N SER A 142 4.26 9.01 2.02
CA SER A 142 4.36 10.26 1.26
C SER A 142 3.10 10.45 0.44
N ARG A 143 2.78 11.71 0.15
CA ARG A 143 1.76 12.07 -0.84
C ARG A 143 2.21 11.64 -2.24
N ILE A 144 1.23 11.20 -3.04
CA ILE A 144 1.40 11.06 -4.47
C ILE A 144 1.35 12.46 -5.09
N ALA A 145 2.36 12.81 -5.88
CA ALA A 145 2.37 14.05 -6.63
C ALA A 145 1.39 13.93 -7.81
N SER A 146 0.50 14.92 -7.93
CA SER A 146 -0.49 15.04 -9.02
C SER A 146 -0.10 16.07 -10.06
#